data_AF-A0A9D6SHC5-F1
#
_entry.id   AF-A0A9D6SHC5-F1
#
_cell.length_a   1.000
_cell.length_b   1.000
_cell.length_c   1.000
_cell.angle_alpha   90.00
_cell.angle_beta   90.00
_cell.angle_gamma   90.00
#
_symmetry.space_group_name_H-M   'P 1'
#
loop_
_entity.id
_entity.type
_entity.pdbx_description
1 polymer ?
#
loop_
_entity_poly.entity_id
_entity_poly.type
_entity_poly.pdbx_seq_one_letter_code
_entity_poly.pdbx_strand_id
1 'polypeptide(L)'
;MIEKRTGLKALLPGTLNLKIAEPYFVKPDATLSRNEYHGYEQVFFQRCRVSGFRCLIMRPETHELGKAHGPAHLEIMSDRHLRTVLGITEGAVLLVDVEGDDEWWESP
;
A
#
# COMPACT_ATOMS: atom_id res chain seq x y z
N MET A 1 -13.62 0.86 -7.11
CA MET A 1 -14.01 0.51 -5.72
C MET A 1 -12.99 1.03 -4.71
N ILE A 2 -11.73 0.59 -4.82
CA ILE A 2 -10.62 1.04 -3.95
C ILE A 2 -10.47 2.57 -3.97
N GLU A 3 -10.46 3.21 -5.14
CA GLU A 3 -10.35 4.67 -5.26
C GLU A 3 -11.45 5.42 -4.49
N LYS A 4 -12.69 4.96 -4.58
CA LYS A 4 -13.83 5.55 -3.85
C LYS A 4 -13.68 5.36 -2.33
N ARG A 5 -13.10 4.24 -1.89
CA ARG A 5 -12.94 3.88 -0.48
C ARG A 5 -11.77 4.62 0.18
N THR A 6 -10.72 4.89 -0.58
CA THR A 6 -9.43 5.41 -0.08
C THR A 6 -9.18 6.88 -0.46
N GLY A 7 -9.93 7.41 -1.43
CA GLY A 7 -9.74 8.77 -1.94
C GLY A 7 -8.58 8.93 -2.94
N LEU A 8 -7.70 7.93 -3.08
CA LEU A 8 -6.62 7.96 -4.08
C LEU A 8 -7.19 7.63 -5.46
N LYS A 9 -7.18 8.62 -6.36
CA LYS A 9 -7.77 8.52 -7.71
C LYS A 9 -6.74 8.07 -8.74
N ALA A 10 -7.23 7.56 -9.87
CA ALA A 10 -6.43 7.16 -11.03
C ALA A 10 -5.37 6.09 -10.69
N LEU A 11 -5.73 5.14 -9.83
CA LEU A 11 -4.84 4.03 -9.45
C LEU A 11 -4.43 3.24 -10.69
N LEU A 12 -3.12 3.04 -10.86
CA LEU A 12 -2.60 2.17 -11.90
C LEU A 12 -2.73 0.69 -11.52
N PRO A 13 -2.91 -0.21 -12.49
CA PRO A 13 -2.93 -1.64 -12.22
C PRO A 13 -1.54 -2.14 -11.78
N GLY A 14 -1.54 -3.01 -10.77
CA GLY A 14 -0.34 -3.60 -10.18
C GLY A 14 0.10 -2.94 -8.88
N THR A 15 1.14 -3.51 -8.27
CA THR A 15 1.70 -3.05 -7.01
C THR A 15 3.23 -3.03 -7.09
N LEU A 16 3.86 -2.09 -6.37
CA LEU A 16 5.29 -2.15 -6.08
C LEU A 16 5.49 -2.94 -4.79
N ASN A 17 6.12 -4.10 -4.88
CA ASN A 17 6.45 -4.92 -3.72
C ASN A 17 7.69 -4.37 -3.00
N LEU A 18 7.59 -4.18 -1.69
CA LEU A 18 8.70 -3.79 -0.82
C LEU A 18 8.92 -4.85 0.25
N LYS A 19 10.19 -5.19 0.50
CA LYS A 19 10.56 -6.03 1.64
C LYS A 19 11.13 -5.14 2.73
N ILE A 20 10.64 -5.30 3.96
CA ILE A 20 11.07 -4.54 5.14
C ILE A 20 11.83 -5.44 6.11
N ALA A 21 12.65 -4.85 6.97
CA ALA A 21 13.52 -5.57 7.88
C ALA A 21 12.75 -6.29 9.00
N GLU A 22 11.65 -5.69 9.45
CA GLU A 22 10.81 -6.19 10.54
C GLU A 22 9.35 -6.31 10.06
N PRO A 23 8.56 -7.24 10.61
CA PRO A 23 7.12 -7.32 10.35
C PRO A 23 6.41 -5.97 10.58
N TYR A 24 5.50 -5.62 9.67
CA TYR A 24 4.65 -4.44 9.82
C TYR A 24 3.18 -4.82 9.61
N PHE A 25 2.37 -4.53 10.63
CA PHE A 25 0.92 -4.70 10.61
C PHE A 25 0.29 -3.34 10.32
N VAL A 26 -0.60 -3.30 9.32
CA VAL A 26 -1.13 -2.01 8.88
C VAL A 26 -2.12 -1.48 9.90
N LYS A 27 -2.18 -0.15 10.05
CA LYS A 27 -3.30 0.52 10.70
C LYS A 27 -4.24 0.97 9.59
N PRO A 28 -5.34 0.24 9.31
CA PRO A 28 -6.13 0.50 8.12
C PRO A 28 -6.91 1.81 8.23
N ASP A 29 -6.73 2.70 7.26
CA ASP A 29 -7.64 3.83 7.01
C ASP A 29 -8.91 3.36 6.30
N ALA A 30 -8.80 2.27 5.54
CA ALA A 30 -9.88 1.70 4.76
C ALA A 30 -9.76 0.17 4.69
N THR A 31 -10.90 -0.50 4.54
CA THR A 31 -10.96 -1.95 4.39
C THR A 31 -11.96 -2.35 3.31
N LEU A 32 -11.69 -3.45 2.61
CA LEU A 32 -12.67 -4.16 1.80
C LEU A 32 -12.89 -5.54 2.40
N SER A 33 -14.16 -5.90 2.62
CA SER A 33 -14.53 -7.24 3.09
C SER A 33 -14.23 -8.32 2.05
N ARG A 34 -14.23 -9.58 2.48
CA ARG A 34 -14.06 -10.74 1.58
C ARG A 34 -15.01 -10.69 0.39
N ASN A 35 -16.29 -10.39 0.64
CA ASN A 35 -17.30 -10.35 -0.43
C ASN A 35 -17.08 -9.19 -1.41
N GLU A 36 -16.49 -8.07 -0.96
CA GLU A 36 -16.12 -6.96 -1.83
C GLU A 36 -14.86 -7.26 -2.65
N TYR A 37 -13.97 -8.09 -2.12
CA TYR A 37 -12.69 -8.46 -2.72
C TYR A 37 -12.65 -9.94 -3.15
N HIS A 38 -13.46 -10.25 -4.17
CA HIS A 38 -13.46 -11.55 -4.88
C HIS A 38 -13.78 -12.80 -4.02
N GLY A 39 -14.20 -12.64 -2.76
CA GLY A 39 -14.61 -13.72 -1.87
C GLY A 39 -13.48 -14.42 -1.12
N TYR A 40 -12.22 -14.08 -1.38
CA TYR A 40 -11.07 -14.84 -0.86
C TYR A 40 -10.59 -14.36 0.51
N GLU A 41 -10.38 -13.05 0.66
CA GLU A 41 -9.80 -12.48 1.87
C GLU A 41 -10.19 -11.02 2.07
N GLN A 42 -10.11 -10.57 3.32
CA GLN A 42 -10.27 -9.16 3.64
C GLN A 42 -8.99 -8.42 3.23
N VAL A 43 -9.14 -7.21 2.71
CA VAL A 43 -8.00 -6.36 2.34
C VAL A 43 -8.05 -5.07 3.12
N PHE A 44 -6.91 -4.73 3.69
CA PHE A 44 -6.64 -3.52 4.44
C PHE A 44 -5.88 -2.53 3.55
N PHE A 45 -6.20 -1.25 3.69
CA PHE A 45 -5.54 -0.16 3.00
C PHE A 45 -5.09 0.88 4.02
N GLN A 46 -3.81 1.22 4.00
CA GLN A 46 -3.24 2.32 4.78
C GLN A 46 -2.63 3.35 3.84
N ARG A 47 -2.92 4.62 4.07
CA ARG A 47 -2.34 5.76 3.38
C ARG A 47 -0.85 5.83 3.68
N CYS A 48 -0.03 6.05 2.65
CA CYS A 48 1.41 6.21 2.80
C CYS A 48 1.98 7.20 1.77
N ARG A 49 3.23 7.63 1.98
CA ARG A 49 4.01 8.32 0.95
C ARG A 49 5.26 7.54 0.63
N VAL A 50 5.54 7.35 -0.66
CA VAL A 50 6.82 6.79 -1.13
C VAL A 50 7.58 7.89 -1.83
N SER A 51 8.70 8.31 -1.23
CA SER A 51 9.49 9.45 -1.73
C SER A 51 8.64 10.71 -1.97
N GLY A 52 7.70 11.00 -1.06
CA GLY A 52 6.77 12.13 -1.16
C GLY A 52 5.49 11.88 -1.97
N PHE A 53 5.42 10.81 -2.78
CA PHE A 53 4.23 10.51 -3.57
C PHE A 53 3.15 9.80 -2.76
N ARG A 54 1.93 10.31 -2.78
CA ARG A 54 0.75 9.65 -2.18
C ARG A 54 0.53 8.27 -2.78
N CYS A 55 0.49 7.28 -1.92
CA CYS A 55 0.35 5.87 -2.24
C CYS A 55 -0.56 5.18 -1.21
N LEU A 56 -0.87 3.92 -1.45
CA LEU A 56 -1.53 3.07 -0.47
C LEU A 56 -0.68 1.83 -0.23
N ILE A 57 -0.50 1.46 1.03
CA ILE A 57 -0.15 0.09 1.39
C ILE A 57 -1.43 -0.72 1.27
N MET A 58 -1.44 -1.70 0.36
CA MET A 58 -2.45 -2.74 0.30
C MET A 58 -1.95 -3.96 1.09
N ARG A 59 -2.80 -4.48 1.98
CA ARG A 59 -2.45 -5.59 2.84
C ARG A 59 -3.61 -6.59 2.91
N PRO A 60 -3.45 -7.77 2.31
CA PRO A 60 -4.39 -8.86 2.53
C PRO A 60 -4.29 -9.43 3.96
N GLU A 61 -5.42 -9.84 4.56
CA GLU A 61 -5.50 -10.44 5.90
C GLU A 61 -4.55 -11.64 6.04
N THR A 62 -4.39 -12.45 4.98
CA THR A 62 -3.53 -13.63 5.02
C THR A 62 -2.04 -13.29 5.21
N HIS A 63 -1.58 -12.13 4.73
CA HIS A 63 -0.20 -11.69 4.90
C HIS A 63 0.10 -11.34 6.36
N GLU A 64 -0.85 -10.76 7.09
CA GLU A 64 -0.69 -10.49 8.53
C GLU A 64 -0.63 -11.79 9.36
N LEU A 65 -1.31 -12.83 8.90
CA LEU A 65 -1.28 -14.17 9.51
C LEU A 65 -0.01 -14.98 9.14
N GLY A 66 0.97 -14.38 8.48
CA GLY A 66 2.22 -15.05 8.09
C GLY A 66 2.08 -16.00 6.89
N LYS A 67 0.98 -15.93 6.14
CA LYS A 67 0.78 -16.72 4.91
C LYS A 67 1.24 -15.94 3.69
N ALA A 68 1.42 -16.65 2.57
CA ALA A 68 1.95 -16.12 1.31
C ALA A 68 3.27 -15.37 1.53
N HIS A 69 3.32 -14.06 1.27
CA HIS A 69 4.55 -13.27 1.46
C HIS A 69 4.80 -12.86 2.92
N GLY A 70 3.81 -12.98 3.81
CA GLY A 70 3.94 -12.67 5.24
C GLY A 70 4.04 -11.16 5.56
N PRO A 71 4.21 -10.81 6.85
CA PRO A 71 4.05 -9.43 7.33
C PRO A 71 5.23 -8.50 7.00
N ALA A 72 6.31 -9.03 6.44
CA ALA A 72 7.50 -8.26 6.04
C ALA A 72 7.54 -7.87 4.55
N HIS A 73 6.44 -8.07 3.82
CA HIS A 73 6.33 -7.69 2.41
C HIS A 73 5.16 -6.73 2.20
N LEU A 74 5.39 -5.46 1.90
CA LEU A 74 4.34 -4.47 1.60
C LEU A 74 4.03 -4.46 0.11
N GLU A 75 2.75 -4.26 -0.24
CA GLU A 75 2.32 -4.00 -1.61
C GLU A 75 1.90 -2.54 -1.73
N ILE A 76 2.59 -1.76 -2.56
CA ILE A 76 2.30 -0.33 -2.74
C ILE A 76 1.49 -0.10 -4.01
N MET A 77 0.29 0.44 -3.85
CA MET A 77 -0.53 0.95 -4.95
C MET A 77 -0.29 2.45 -5.14
N SER A 78 -0.30 2.91 -6.39
CA SER A 78 -0.08 4.32 -6.73
C SER A 78 -0.81 4.71 -8.02
N ASP A 79 -1.04 6.01 -8.19
CA ASP A 79 -1.49 6.64 -9.44
C ASP A 79 -0.35 6.78 -10.47
N ARG A 80 0.85 6.33 -10.14
CA ARG A 80 2.06 6.42 -10.96
C ARG A 80 2.80 5.09 -11.02
N HIS A 81 3.52 4.86 -12.11
CA HIS A 81 4.42 3.71 -12.23
C HIS A 81 5.71 4.00 -11.45
N LEU A 82 5.71 3.70 -10.15
CA LEU A 82 6.76 4.08 -9.18
C LEU A 82 8.18 3.74 -9.64
N ARG A 83 8.38 2.56 -10.27
CA ARG A 83 9.70 2.19 -10.81
C ARG A 83 10.23 3.17 -11.86
N THR A 84 9.34 3.64 -12.73
CA THR A 84 9.72 4.58 -13.81
C THR A 84 9.97 5.97 -13.25
N VAL A 85 9.05 6.49 -12.42
CA VAL A 85 9.15 7.88 -11.93
C VAL A 85 10.28 8.07 -10.92
N LEU A 86 10.64 7.03 -10.17
CA LEU A 86 11.77 7.05 -9.23
C LEU A 86 13.08 6.54 -9.85
N GLY A 87 13.06 6.00 -11.07
CA GLY A 87 14.23 5.43 -11.72
C GLY A 87 14.86 4.24 -10.96
N ILE A 88 14.03 3.47 -10.26
CA ILE A 88 14.50 2.39 -9.37
C ILE A 88 14.41 1.01 -10.02
N THR A 89 15.36 0.16 -9.63
CA THR A 89 15.45 -1.25 -10.01
C THR A 89 15.24 -2.16 -8.79
N GLU A 90 15.28 -3.48 -8.99
CA GLU A 90 15.22 -4.41 -7.87
C GLU A 90 16.39 -4.21 -6.90
N GLY A 91 16.10 -4.32 -5.60
CA GLY A 91 17.08 -4.09 -4.54
C GLY A 91 17.26 -2.62 -4.14
N ALA A 92 16.62 -1.67 -4.84
CA ALA A 92 16.61 -0.27 -4.41
C ALA A 92 15.95 -0.11 -3.03
N VAL A 93 16.53 0.76 -2.21
CA VAL A 93 16.00 1.11 -0.89
C VAL A 93 15.15 2.37 -1.02
N LEU A 94 13.95 2.33 -0.46
CA LEU A 94 13.00 3.45 -0.44
C LEU A 94 12.59 3.78 0.99
N LEU A 95 12.22 5.04 1.21
CA LEU A 95 11.55 5.47 2.43
C LEU A 95 10.05 5.50 2.20
N VAL A 96 9.31 4.99 3.18
CA VAL A 96 7.85 4.97 3.18
C VAL A 96 7.36 5.63 4.46
N ASP A 97 6.64 6.75 4.31
CA ASP A 97 6.00 7.44 5.42
C ASP A 97 4.58 6.88 5.58
N VAL A 98 4.22 6.41 6.77
CA VAL A 98 2.97 5.68 7.04
C VAL A 98 2.04 6.38 8.02
N GLU A 99 2.50 7.50 8.61
CA GLU A 99 1.77 8.28 9.60
C GLU A 99 2.14 9.77 9.46
N GLY A 100 1.23 10.64 9.92
CA GLY A 100 1.38 12.08 9.96
C GLY A 100 0.11 12.73 10.54
N ASP A 101 -0.02 14.05 10.44
CA ASP A 101 -1.11 14.87 11.01
C ASP A 101 -2.39 14.96 10.15
N ASP A 102 -2.63 13.96 9.29
CA ASP A 102 -3.62 13.95 8.18
C ASP A 102 -3.45 15.07 7.12
N GLU A 103 -2.91 16.26 7.44
CA GLU A 103 -2.60 17.32 6.47
C GLU A 103 -1.56 16.87 5.44
N TRP A 104 -0.62 16.02 5.88
CA TRP A 104 0.32 15.36 4.98
C TRP A 104 -0.37 14.52 3.90
N TRP A 105 -1.59 14.03 4.08
CA TRP A 105 -2.26 13.27 3.01
C TRP A 105 -2.94 14.17 1.98
N GLU A 106 -3.45 15.33 2.43
CA GLU A 106 -4.14 16.29 1.57
C GLU A 106 -3.16 17.21 0.82
N SER A 107 -1.94 17.36 1.35
CA SER A 107 -0.87 18.14 0.71
C SER A 107 -0.35 17.43 -0.56
N PRO A 108 -0.22 18.14 -1.70
CA PRO A 108 0.25 17.58 -2.98
C PRO A 108 1.64 16.94 -2.92
#